data_AF-A0A6L8U756-F1
#
_entry.id   AF-A0A6L8U756-F1
#
_cell.length_a   1.000
_cell.length_b   1.000
_cell.length_c   1.000
_cell.angle_alpha   90.00
_cell.angle_beta   90.00
_cell.angle_gamma   90.00
#
_symmetry.space_group_name_H-M   'P 1'
#
loop_
_entity.id
_entity.type
_entity.pdbx_description
1 polymer ?
#
loop_
_entity_poly.entity_id
_entity_poly.type
_entity_poly.pdbx_seq_one_letter_code
_entity_poly.pdbx_strand_id
1 'polypeptide(L)'
;MNVEFFAILILFAYTIFLHFQLHRKNAKIERLMSNQIHLGPGLDEEKVAMLIRRLLKEQDTKPPPSKLFDDDVLQYLVEDTNTQVLFMHYTKEEYVAKKILAEGFRFSDSFYKTAESITNDKSDLQYKHSVRKLYGKYVILIGIAKSVYNKYLEQVSQSKNMFTIEQLISTKLDELDEDQENVYLLPPQFIKGYINSETGEIVANSAFNPDFDPQTV
;
A
#
# COMPACT_ATOMS: atom_id res chain seq x y z
N MET A 1 45.68 -29.75 16.76
CA MET A 1 45.02 -29.01 17.86
C MET A 1 45.19 -27.48 17.69
N ASN A 2 45.13 -26.95 16.46
CA ASN A 2 45.38 -25.52 16.20
C ASN A 2 44.21 -24.86 15.47
N VAL A 3 43.52 -25.56 14.57
CA VAL A 3 42.47 -24.97 13.71
C VAL A 3 41.22 -24.54 14.50
N GLU A 4 40.79 -25.35 15.47
CA GLU A 4 39.63 -25.04 16.33
C GLU A 4 39.90 -23.82 17.23
N PHE A 5 41.14 -23.68 17.72
CA PHE A 5 41.53 -22.51 18.52
C PHE A 5 41.55 -21.23 17.68
N PHE A 6 42.02 -21.31 16.42
CA PHE A 6 41.94 -20.19 15.49
C PHE A 6 40.49 -19.81 15.14
N ALA A 7 39.61 -20.80 14.96
CA ALA A 7 38.19 -20.54 14.70
C ALA A 7 37.52 -19.81 15.87
N ILE A 8 37.78 -20.24 17.10
CA ILE A 8 37.26 -19.59 18.32
C ILE A 8 37.78 -18.16 18.45
N LEU A 9 39.07 -17.94 18.15
CA LEU A 9 39.69 -16.62 18.25
C LEU A 9 39.14 -15.63 17.20
N ILE A 10 38.85 -16.11 15.99
CA ILE A 10 38.17 -15.32 14.95
C ILE A 10 36.75 -14.96 15.38
N LEU A 11 36.01 -15.93 15.93
CA LEU A 11 34.64 -15.72 16.41
C LEU A 11 34.59 -14.69 17.54
N PHE A 12 35.56 -14.75 18.47
CA PHE A 12 35.68 -13.79 19.56
C PHE A 12 36.07 -12.38 19.08
N ALA A 13 36.99 -12.29 18.12
CA ALA A 13 37.32 -11.01 17.49
C ALA A 13 36.08 -10.41 16.77
N TYR A 14 35.28 -11.27 16.14
CA TYR A 14 34.06 -10.86 15.44
C TYR A 14 32.95 -10.37 16.38
N THR A 15 32.75 -11.03 17.53
CA THR A 15 31.76 -10.57 18.53
C THR A 15 32.15 -9.23 19.13
N ILE A 16 33.44 -9.03 19.45
CA ILE A 16 33.97 -7.72 19.90
C ILE A 16 33.76 -6.65 18.83
N PHE A 17 34.07 -6.97 17.57
CA PHE A 17 33.86 -6.06 16.45
C PHE A 17 32.39 -5.66 16.28
N LEU A 18 31.46 -6.61 16.38
CA LEU A 18 30.02 -6.34 16.34
C LEU A 18 29.59 -5.44 17.49
N HIS A 19 30.03 -5.71 18.72
CA HIS A 19 29.72 -4.87 19.88
C HIS A 19 30.23 -3.43 19.69
N PHE A 20 31.45 -3.29 19.16
CA PHE A 20 32.02 -1.99 18.86
C PHE A 20 31.23 -1.25 17.76
N GLN A 21 30.84 -1.94 16.69
CA GLN A 21 29.99 -1.38 15.65
C GLN A 21 28.62 -0.94 16.19
N LEU A 22 28.02 -1.75 17.07
CA LEU A 22 26.72 -1.45 17.68
C LEU A 22 26.81 -0.19 18.54
N HIS A 23 27.84 -0.09 19.39
CA HIS A 23 28.08 1.09 20.23
C HIS A 23 28.31 2.35 19.39
N ARG A 24 29.07 2.25 18.28
CA ARG A 24 29.30 3.37 17.37
C ARG A 24 28.02 3.80 16.64
N LYS A 25 27.16 2.86 16.26
CA LYS A 25 25.84 3.16 15.66
C LYS A 25 24.90 3.80 16.67
N ASN A 26 24.86 3.31 17.91
CA ASN A 26 24.07 3.88 19.00
C ASN A 26 24.50 5.33 19.30
N ALA A 27 25.80 5.59 19.41
CA ALA A 27 26.32 6.94 19.60
C ALA A 27 25.99 7.88 18.41
N LYS A 28 25.90 7.35 17.18
CA LYS A 28 25.48 8.13 16.01
C LYS A 28 23.98 8.44 16.05
N ILE A 29 23.14 7.50 16.47
CA ILE A 29 21.70 7.70 16.67
C ILE A 29 21.46 8.75 17.75
N GLU A 30 22.17 8.64 18.87
CA GLU A 30 22.06 9.57 20.00
C GLU A 30 22.47 10.99 19.59
N ARG A 31 23.55 11.15 18.80
CA ARG A 31 23.95 12.44 18.22
C ARG A 31 22.96 13.00 17.21
N LEU A 32 22.31 12.15 16.42
CA LEU A 32 21.29 12.58 15.47
C LEU A 32 20.01 13.00 16.20
N MET A 33 19.63 12.28 17.25
CA MET A 33 18.53 12.68 18.14
C MET A 33 18.84 13.99 18.87
N SER A 34 20.06 14.17 19.40
CA SER A 34 20.44 15.42 20.07
C SER A 34 20.50 16.61 19.11
N ASN A 35 20.85 16.39 17.83
CA ASN A 35 20.96 17.45 16.84
C ASN A 35 19.64 17.79 16.13
N GLN A 36 18.74 16.82 15.96
CA GLN A 36 17.39 17.09 15.41
C GLN A 36 16.44 17.70 16.44
N ILE A 37 16.75 17.52 17.72
CA ILE A 37 16.00 18.11 18.82
C ILE A 37 16.80 19.31 19.34
N HIS A 38 16.76 20.44 18.62
CA HIS A 38 17.14 21.73 19.18
C HIS A 38 16.08 22.18 20.22
N LEU A 39 16.07 21.49 21.37
CA LEU A 39 15.47 21.98 22.59
C LEU A 39 16.52 22.90 23.23
N GLY A 40 16.24 24.21 23.24
CA GLY A 40 17.11 25.20 23.88
C GLY A 40 17.38 24.87 25.36
N PRO A 41 18.48 25.37 25.93
CA PRO A 41 18.82 25.09 27.32
C PRO A 41 17.81 25.79 28.22
N GLY A 42 16.88 25.02 28.80
CA GLY A 42 15.84 25.54 29.68
C GLY A 42 14.47 24.85 29.61
N LEU A 43 14.38 23.60 29.14
CA LEU A 43 13.13 22.84 29.23
C LEU A 43 13.09 21.99 30.49
N ASP A 44 12.25 22.43 31.42
CA ASP A 44 11.70 21.67 32.54
C ASP A 44 11.44 20.21 32.14
N GLU A 45 12.00 19.27 32.90
CA GLU A 45 11.72 17.84 32.76
C GLU A 45 10.21 17.57 32.73
N GLU A 46 9.42 18.42 33.41
CA GLU A 46 7.97 18.37 33.43
C GLU A 46 7.32 18.65 32.06
N LYS A 47 7.87 19.56 31.26
CA LYS A 47 7.37 19.84 29.90
C LYS A 47 7.74 18.72 28.93
N VAL A 48 8.92 18.14 29.08
CA VAL A 48 9.35 16.96 28.30
C VAL A 48 8.48 15.76 28.66
N ALA A 49 8.23 15.53 29.95
CA ALA A 49 7.32 14.49 30.43
C ALA A 49 5.88 14.73 29.95
N MET A 50 5.42 15.98 29.88
CA MET A 50 4.10 16.33 29.35
C MET A 50 4.00 16.09 27.84
N LEU A 51 5.07 16.38 27.07
CA LEU A 51 5.15 16.09 25.64
C LEU A 51 5.16 14.59 25.38
N ILE A 52 5.96 13.84 26.13
CA ILE A 52 5.98 12.37 26.10
C ILE A 52 4.60 11.82 26.46
N ARG A 53 3.95 12.34 27.51
CA ARG A 53 2.58 11.95 27.87
C ARG A 53 1.56 12.30 26.78
N ARG A 54 1.67 13.43 26.08
CA ARG A 54 0.77 13.75 24.95
C ARG A 54 0.99 12.81 23.77
N LEU A 55 2.25 12.53 23.42
CA LEU A 55 2.60 11.59 22.36
C LEU A 55 2.17 10.15 22.69
N LEU A 56 2.31 9.73 23.95
CA LEU A 56 1.83 8.43 24.42
C LEU A 56 0.30 8.38 24.52
N LYS A 57 -0.36 9.48 24.91
CA LYS A 57 -1.84 9.56 24.99
C LYS A 57 -2.50 9.60 23.60
N GLU A 58 -1.81 10.12 22.59
CA GLU A 58 -2.19 9.98 21.17
C GLU A 58 -1.96 8.54 20.65
N GLN A 59 -1.09 7.75 21.28
CA GLN A 59 -0.92 6.31 21.00
C GLN A 59 -1.86 5.39 21.81
N ASP A 60 -2.46 5.87 22.90
CA ASP A 60 -3.34 5.07 23.77
C ASP A 60 -4.76 4.86 23.20
N THR A 61 -5.18 5.62 22.19
CA THR A 61 -6.27 5.17 21.34
C THR A 61 -5.68 4.19 20.33
N LYS A 62 -5.52 2.92 20.73
CA LYS A 62 -5.39 1.84 19.74
C LYS A 62 -6.50 2.10 18.71
N PRO A 63 -6.18 2.39 17.43
CA PRO A 63 -7.22 2.45 16.43
C PRO A 63 -7.97 1.13 16.53
N PRO A 64 -9.31 1.15 16.47
CA PRO A 64 -10.10 -0.07 16.55
C PRO A 64 -9.51 -1.09 15.56
N PRO A 65 -9.44 -2.37 15.94
CA PRO A 65 -8.89 -3.38 15.05
C PRO A 65 -9.61 -3.29 13.71
N SER A 66 -8.83 -3.22 12.64
CA SER A 66 -9.35 -3.14 11.27
C SER A 66 -10.31 -4.30 11.04
N LYS A 67 -11.53 -3.97 10.63
CA LYS A 67 -12.57 -4.94 10.24
C LYS A 67 -12.38 -5.47 8.83
N LEU A 68 -11.31 -5.05 8.15
CA LEU A 68 -10.97 -5.56 6.82
C LEU A 68 -10.72 -7.07 6.79
N PHE A 69 -10.41 -7.67 7.95
CA PHE A 69 -10.13 -9.10 8.09
C PHE A 69 -11.25 -9.87 8.80
N ASP A 70 -12.42 -9.26 8.98
CA ASP A 70 -13.65 -9.97 9.35
C ASP A 70 -14.01 -10.94 8.19
N ASP A 71 -14.57 -12.10 8.52
CA ASP A 71 -14.69 -13.21 7.56
C ASP A 71 -15.53 -12.85 6.31
N ASP A 72 -16.59 -12.05 6.49
CA ASP A 72 -17.46 -11.55 5.42
C ASP A 72 -16.74 -10.56 4.49
N VAL A 73 -15.97 -9.64 5.07
CA VAL A 73 -15.17 -8.66 4.32
C VAL A 73 -14.04 -9.35 3.57
N LEU A 74 -13.35 -10.28 4.22
CA LEU A 74 -12.28 -11.06 3.61
C LEU A 74 -12.81 -11.93 2.46
N GLN A 75 -13.98 -12.54 2.64
CA GLN A 75 -14.63 -13.28 1.56
C GLN A 75 -14.92 -12.37 0.37
N TYR A 76 -15.51 -11.19 0.58
CA TYR A 76 -15.79 -10.25 -0.51
C TYR A 76 -14.52 -9.76 -1.24
N LEU A 77 -13.40 -9.62 -0.51
CA LEU A 77 -12.10 -9.27 -1.07
C LEU A 77 -11.54 -10.34 -2.02
N VAL A 78 -11.75 -11.63 -1.73
CA VAL A 78 -11.03 -12.73 -2.41
C VAL A 78 -11.90 -13.68 -3.22
N GLU A 79 -13.23 -13.60 -3.12
CA GLU A 79 -14.18 -14.54 -3.75
C GLU A 79 -13.95 -14.71 -5.27
N ASP A 80 -13.50 -13.65 -5.94
CA ASP A 80 -13.34 -13.62 -7.40
C ASP A 80 -11.90 -13.84 -7.89
N THR A 81 -10.93 -14.09 -7.00
CA THR A 81 -9.51 -14.24 -7.38
C THR A 81 -9.23 -15.36 -8.40
N ASN A 82 -10.14 -16.33 -8.52
CA ASN A 82 -10.05 -17.41 -9.50
C ASN A 82 -10.42 -16.96 -10.92
N THR A 83 -11.38 -16.05 -11.07
CA THR A 83 -11.93 -15.59 -12.36
C THR A 83 -11.47 -14.19 -12.75
N GLN A 84 -11.05 -13.39 -11.78
CA GLN A 84 -10.65 -11.99 -11.96
C GLN A 84 -9.22 -11.76 -11.44
N VAL A 85 -8.57 -10.74 -12.01
CA VAL A 85 -7.40 -10.10 -11.43
C VAL A 85 -7.90 -8.96 -10.57
N LEU A 86 -7.61 -9.03 -9.27
CA LEU A 86 -8.13 -8.11 -8.28
C LEU A 86 -7.01 -7.17 -7.79
N PHE A 87 -7.37 -5.92 -7.57
CA PHE A 87 -6.48 -4.91 -7.00
C PHE A 87 -7.18 -4.10 -5.91
N MET A 88 -6.38 -3.53 -5.02
CA MET A 88 -6.82 -2.64 -3.97
C MET A 88 -6.10 -1.30 -4.01
N HIS A 89 -6.84 -0.23 -3.72
CA HIS A 89 -6.30 1.12 -3.54
C HIS A 89 -6.87 1.76 -2.28
N TYR A 90 -6.10 2.63 -1.62
CA TYR A 90 -6.50 3.26 -0.36
C TYR A 90 -6.77 4.75 -0.56
N THR A 91 -7.90 5.22 -0.04
CA THR A 91 -8.25 6.65 0.00
C THR A 91 -8.76 7.08 1.37
N LYS A 92 -8.50 8.34 1.74
CA LYS A 92 -8.84 8.91 3.05
C LYS A 92 -10.31 9.26 3.17
N GLU A 93 -10.86 9.84 2.10
CA GLU A 93 -12.17 10.48 2.12
C GLU A 93 -13.22 9.64 1.42
N GLU A 94 -14.39 9.50 2.03
CA GLU A 94 -15.50 8.71 1.47
C GLU A 94 -15.99 9.29 0.14
N TYR A 95 -16.01 10.63 0.05
CA TYR A 95 -16.36 11.34 -1.18
C TYR A 95 -15.46 10.92 -2.34
N VAL A 96 -14.15 10.74 -2.10
CA VAL A 96 -13.22 10.29 -3.14
C VAL A 96 -13.52 8.86 -3.55
N ALA A 97 -13.84 7.98 -2.58
CA ALA A 97 -14.27 6.62 -2.90
C ALA A 97 -15.53 6.60 -3.77
N LYS A 98 -16.56 7.36 -3.39
CA LYS A 98 -17.80 7.50 -4.17
C LYS A 98 -17.54 8.06 -5.56
N LYS A 99 -16.64 9.04 -5.69
CA LYS A 99 -16.21 9.58 -6.98
C LYS A 99 -15.56 8.51 -7.85
N ILE A 100 -14.65 7.70 -7.29
CA ILE A 100 -14.00 6.60 -8.02
C ILE A 100 -15.02 5.55 -8.50
N LEU A 101 -16.03 5.23 -7.69
CA LEU A 101 -17.11 4.32 -8.09
C LEU A 101 -17.92 4.86 -9.27
N ALA A 102 -18.19 6.17 -9.29
CA ALA A 102 -19.03 6.80 -10.31
C ALA A 102 -18.26 7.10 -11.61
N GLU A 103 -17.03 7.59 -11.50
CA GLU A 103 -16.26 8.13 -12.63
C GLU A 103 -15.17 7.17 -13.12
N GLY A 104 -14.75 6.21 -12.30
CA GLY A 104 -13.61 5.33 -12.58
C GLY A 104 -12.36 5.67 -11.77
N PHE A 105 -11.29 4.91 -12.00
CA PHE A 105 -10.06 5.03 -11.24
C PHE A 105 -8.96 5.73 -12.05
N ARG A 106 -8.51 6.89 -11.56
CA ARG A 106 -7.47 7.71 -12.19
C ARG A 106 -6.08 7.29 -11.69
N PHE A 107 -5.14 7.07 -12.59
CA PHE A 107 -3.74 6.78 -12.26
C PHE A 107 -2.77 7.45 -13.24
N SER A 108 -1.57 7.75 -12.75
CA SER A 108 -0.48 8.32 -13.53
C SER A 108 0.50 7.24 -13.96
N ASP A 109 0.84 7.22 -15.25
CA ASP A 109 1.79 6.32 -15.91
C ASP A 109 1.68 4.84 -15.50
N SER A 110 2.17 4.47 -14.32
CA SER A 110 2.14 3.13 -13.78
C SER A 110 1.00 2.92 -12.77
N PHE A 111 0.02 2.09 -13.15
CA PHE A 111 -1.06 1.63 -12.27
C PHE A 111 -0.53 1.02 -10.95
N TYR A 112 0.55 0.25 -11.03
CA TYR A 112 1.17 -0.47 -9.90
C TYR A 112 1.85 0.45 -8.88
N LYS A 113 2.08 1.74 -9.19
CA LYS A 113 2.48 2.74 -8.18
C LYS A 113 1.33 3.09 -7.23
N THR A 114 0.09 2.94 -7.71
CA THR A 114 -1.13 3.43 -7.03
C THR A 114 -2.00 2.32 -6.44
N ALA A 115 -2.01 1.14 -7.05
CA ALA A 115 -2.84 0.01 -6.66
C ALA A 115 -2.00 -1.26 -6.44
N GLU A 116 -2.40 -2.06 -5.46
CA GLU A 116 -1.75 -3.32 -5.09
C GLU A 116 -2.59 -4.50 -5.56
N SER A 117 -1.98 -5.56 -6.07
CA SER A 117 -2.72 -6.79 -6.40
C SER A 117 -3.27 -7.46 -5.13
N ILE A 118 -4.42 -8.12 -5.25
CA ILE A 118 -5.00 -8.94 -4.17
C ILE A 118 -4.69 -10.40 -4.46
N THR A 119 -4.16 -11.09 -3.46
CA THR A 119 -3.96 -12.54 -3.49
C THR A 119 -4.84 -13.20 -2.43
N ASN A 120 -5.09 -14.50 -2.56
CA ASN A 120 -5.81 -15.27 -1.52
C ASN A 120 -4.89 -15.67 -0.33
N ASP A 121 -3.78 -14.97 -0.13
CA ASP A 121 -2.92 -15.14 1.05
C ASP A 121 -3.24 -14.05 2.09
N LYS A 122 -3.83 -14.47 3.21
CA LYS A 122 -4.17 -13.57 4.32
C LYS A 122 -2.95 -12.82 4.85
N SER A 123 -1.76 -13.43 4.85
CA SER A 123 -0.53 -12.80 5.35
C SER A 123 -0.07 -11.67 4.44
N ASP A 124 -0.16 -11.86 3.12
CA ASP A 124 0.12 -10.85 2.11
C ASP A 124 -0.85 -9.66 2.24
N LEU A 125 -2.16 -9.93 2.40
CA LEU A 125 -3.16 -8.88 2.62
C LEU A 125 -2.94 -8.12 3.92
N GLN A 126 -2.56 -8.79 5.00
CA GLN A 126 -2.21 -8.15 6.27
C GLN A 126 -0.99 -7.24 6.13
N TYR A 127 0.03 -7.70 5.42
CA TYR A 127 1.22 -6.89 5.13
C TYR A 127 0.85 -5.64 4.32
N LYS A 128 0.14 -5.81 3.20
CA LYS A 128 -0.32 -4.71 2.33
C LYS A 128 -1.17 -3.71 3.11
N HIS A 129 -2.12 -4.19 3.91
CA HIS A 129 -2.95 -3.32 4.74
C HIS A 129 -2.12 -2.56 5.79
N SER A 130 -1.19 -3.23 6.47
CA SER A 130 -0.33 -2.57 7.46
C SER A 130 0.49 -1.43 6.85
N VAL A 131 1.02 -1.62 5.64
CA VAL A 131 1.80 -0.62 4.90
C VAL A 131 0.91 0.51 4.38
N ARG A 132 -0.30 0.19 3.89
CA ARG A 132 -1.12 1.15 3.14
C ARG A 132 -2.24 1.84 3.93
N LYS A 133 -2.61 1.36 5.13
CA LYS A 133 -3.67 1.96 5.97
C LYS A 133 -3.44 3.44 6.33
N LEU A 134 -2.19 3.92 6.28
CA LEU A 134 -1.86 5.34 6.51
C LEU A 134 -2.37 6.26 5.38
N TYR A 135 -2.61 5.71 4.19
CA TYR A 135 -3.16 6.45 3.05
C TYR A 135 -4.68 6.58 3.09
N GLY A 136 -5.35 5.94 4.05
CA GLY A 136 -6.78 6.12 4.27
C GLY A 136 -7.47 4.85 4.75
N LYS A 137 -8.76 5.00 5.08
CA LYS A 137 -9.58 3.90 5.60
C LYS A 137 -10.50 3.27 4.57
N TYR A 138 -10.73 3.93 3.43
CA TYR A 138 -11.55 3.40 2.36
C TYR A 138 -10.68 2.64 1.38
N VAL A 139 -10.97 1.36 1.22
CA VAL A 139 -10.25 0.43 0.35
C VAL A 139 -11.10 0.24 -0.90
N ILE A 140 -10.67 0.82 -2.01
CA ILE A 140 -11.26 0.61 -3.33
C ILE A 140 -10.87 -0.78 -3.83
N LEU A 141 -11.83 -1.52 -4.36
CA LEU A 141 -11.62 -2.79 -5.03
C LEU A 141 -11.81 -2.63 -6.53
N ILE A 142 -10.80 -3.06 -7.27
CA ILE A 142 -10.78 -3.07 -8.72
C ILE A 142 -10.74 -4.53 -9.15
N GLY A 143 -11.65 -4.93 -10.04
CA GLY A 143 -11.76 -6.29 -10.53
C GLY A 143 -11.88 -6.31 -12.04
N ILE A 144 -10.98 -7.04 -12.69
CA ILE A 144 -10.95 -7.16 -14.14
C ILE A 144 -10.91 -8.66 -14.47
N ALA A 145 -11.78 -9.13 -15.35
CA ALA A 145 -11.84 -10.53 -15.69
C ALA A 145 -10.52 -11.01 -16.31
N LYS A 146 -10.10 -12.24 -15.97
CA LYS A 146 -8.89 -12.85 -16.55
C LYS A 146 -9.01 -13.02 -18.07
N SER A 147 -10.22 -13.21 -18.58
CA SER A 147 -10.55 -13.21 -20.02
C SER A 147 -10.10 -11.91 -20.70
N VAL A 148 -10.48 -10.77 -20.12
CA VAL A 148 -10.10 -9.43 -20.57
C VAL A 148 -8.58 -9.26 -20.48
N TYR A 149 -7.98 -9.58 -19.33
CA TYR A 149 -6.51 -9.51 -19.16
C TYR A 149 -5.75 -10.32 -20.22
N ASN A 150 -6.17 -11.57 -20.47
CA ASN A 150 -5.53 -12.44 -21.45
C ASN A 150 -5.68 -11.90 -22.87
N LYS A 151 -6.85 -11.36 -23.22
CA LYS A 151 -7.09 -10.71 -24.53
C LYS A 151 -6.09 -9.58 -24.78
N TYR A 152 -5.88 -8.70 -23.81
CA TYR A 152 -4.96 -7.57 -23.97
C TYR A 152 -3.48 -7.97 -23.81
N LEU A 153 -3.18 -9.03 -23.06
CA LEU A 153 -1.82 -9.56 -22.96
C LEU A 153 -1.28 -10.01 -24.33
N GLU A 154 -2.12 -10.63 -25.16
CA GLU A 154 -1.76 -11.00 -26.52
C GLU A 154 -1.45 -9.76 -27.38
N GLN A 155 -2.22 -8.68 -27.23
CA GLN A 155 -2.00 -7.42 -27.94
C GLN A 155 -0.69 -6.74 -27.51
N VAL A 156 -0.40 -6.68 -26.20
CA VAL A 156 0.85 -6.12 -25.67
C VAL A 156 2.05 -6.89 -26.22
N SER A 157 1.97 -8.23 -26.18
CA SER A 157 3.06 -9.12 -26.63
C SER A 157 3.40 -8.97 -28.11
N GLN A 158 2.43 -8.57 -28.94
CA GLN A 158 2.61 -8.31 -30.37
C GLN A 158 3.04 -6.87 -30.68
N SER A 159 2.86 -5.95 -29.74
CA SER A 159 3.19 -4.54 -29.90
C SER A 159 4.67 -4.27 -29.60
N LYS A 160 5.28 -3.33 -30.32
CA LYS A 160 6.65 -2.84 -30.01
C LYS A 160 6.67 -1.81 -28.88
N ASN A 161 5.50 -1.36 -28.43
CA ASN A 161 5.37 -0.30 -27.43
C ASN A 161 5.23 -0.91 -26.04
N MET A 162 5.81 -0.23 -25.05
CA MET A 162 5.85 -0.70 -23.66
C MET A 162 4.61 -0.23 -22.88
N PHE A 163 3.41 -0.60 -23.34
CA PHE A 163 2.16 -0.31 -22.63
C PHE A 163 1.82 -1.42 -21.64
N THR A 164 1.26 -1.06 -20.48
CA THR A 164 0.64 -2.04 -19.58
C THR A 164 -0.80 -2.33 -19.98
N ILE A 165 -1.32 -3.48 -19.53
CA ILE A 165 -2.71 -3.87 -19.84
C ILE A 165 -3.69 -2.82 -19.30
N GLU A 166 -3.43 -2.30 -18.09
CA GLU A 166 -4.25 -1.30 -17.44
C GLU A 166 -4.29 0.00 -18.25
N GLN A 167 -3.18 0.40 -18.88
CA GLN A 167 -3.16 1.56 -19.78
C GLN A 167 -3.98 1.31 -21.05
N LEU A 168 -3.95 0.09 -21.61
CA LEU A 168 -4.71 -0.24 -22.83
C LEU A 168 -6.23 -0.28 -22.61
N ILE A 169 -6.67 -0.69 -21.43
CA ILE A 169 -8.09 -0.75 -21.05
C ILE A 169 -8.59 0.54 -20.42
N SER A 170 -7.75 1.58 -20.38
CA SER A 170 -8.07 2.89 -19.81
C SER A 170 -8.16 3.95 -20.89
N THR A 171 -8.94 4.99 -20.63
CA THR A 171 -8.94 6.20 -21.47
C THR A 171 -7.77 7.07 -21.05
N LYS A 172 -6.86 7.38 -21.99
CA LYS A 172 -5.84 8.41 -21.77
C LYS A 172 -6.51 9.78 -21.72
N LEU A 173 -6.23 10.55 -20.67
CA LEU A 173 -6.75 11.89 -20.51
C LEU A 173 -5.79 12.92 -21.13
N ASP A 174 -6.33 14.03 -21.64
CA ASP A 174 -5.56 15.15 -22.20
C ASP A 174 -4.99 16.06 -21.09
N GLU A 175 -4.42 15.45 -20.06
CA GLU A 175 -3.84 16.12 -18.91
C GLU A 175 -2.59 15.37 -18.45
N LEU A 176 -1.69 16.12 -17.83
CA LEU A 176 -0.52 15.60 -17.16
C LEU A 176 -0.69 15.79 -15.65
N ASP A 177 -0.09 14.90 -14.87
CA ASP A 177 -0.05 15.06 -13.43
C ASP A 177 1.06 16.04 -12.99
N GLU A 178 1.28 16.14 -11.68
CA GLU A 178 2.29 17.03 -11.07
C GLU A 178 3.72 16.69 -11.51
N ASP A 179 3.97 15.43 -11.88
CA ASP A 179 5.26 14.91 -12.33
C ASP A 179 5.41 14.93 -13.87
N GLN A 180 4.45 15.56 -14.57
CA GLN A 180 4.35 15.57 -16.04
C GLN A 180 4.15 14.18 -16.66
N GLU A 181 3.59 13.23 -15.89
CA GLU A 181 3.25 11.88 -16.34
C GLU A 181 1.86 11.87 -17.01
N ASN A 182 1.68 10.97 -17.98
CA ASN A 182 0.37 10.78 -18.63
C ASN A 182 -0.64 10.23 -17.63
N VAL A 183 -1.85 10.78 -17.66
CA VAL A 183 -2.94 10.32 -16.80
C VAL A 183 -3.91 9.44 -17.55
N TYR A 184 -4.32 8.35 -16.91
CA TYR A 184 -5.24 7.37 -17.44
C TYR A 184 -6.45 7.24 -16.51
N LEU A 185 -7.62 7.01 -17.11
CA LEU A 185 -8.87 6.73 -16.41
C LEU A 185 -9.32 5.31 -16.71
N LEU A 186 -9.26 4.46 -15.69
CA LEU A 186 -9.82 3.12 -15.72
C LEU A 186 -11.35 3.21 -15.57
N PRO A 187 -12.14 2.62 -16.48
CA PRO A 187 -13.60 2.74 -16.46
C PRO A 187 -14.25 2.28 -15.14
N PRO A 188 -15.38 2.91 -14.72
CA PRO A 188 -16.10 2.55 -13.49
C PRO A 188 -16.59 1.09 -13.49
N GLN A 189 -16.75 0.48 -14.66
CA GLN A 189 -17.12 -0.93 -14.81
C GLN A 189 -16.10 -1.88 -14.19
N PHE A 190 -14.83 -1.51 -14.09
CA PHE A 190 -13.82 -2.32 -13.42
C PHE A 190 -13.74 -2.06 -11.91
N ILE A 191 -14.52 -1.13 -11.37
CA ILE A 191 -14.54 -0.81 -9.95
C ILE A 191 -15.61 -1.65 -9.27
N LYS A 192 -15.20 -2.69 -8.52
CA LYS A 192 -16.10 -3.60 -7.79
C LYS A 192 -16.85 -2.89 -6.68
N GLY A 193 -16.19 -1.94 -6.02
CA GLY A 193 -16.77 -1.18 -4.92
C GLY A 193 -15.69 -0.65 -3.97
N TYR A 194 -16.09 -0.28 -2.75
CA TYR A 194 -15.16 0.03 -1.69
C TYR A 194 -15.56 -0.58 -0.35
N ILE A 195 -14.57 -0.74 0.53
CA ILE A 195 -14.75 -1.19 1.90
C ILE A 195 -14.25 -0.11 2.84
N ASN A 196 -15.01 0.22 3.87
CA ASN A 196 -14.48 0.97 5.01
C ASN A 196 -13.77 0.01 5.97
N SER A 197 -12.44 0.07 6.01
CA SER A 197 -11.61 -0.84 6.85
C SER A 197 -11.79 -0.64 8.36
N GLU A 198 -12.35 0.49 8.81
CA GLU A 198 -12.66 0.71 10.24
C GLU A 198 -14.02 0.11 10.62
N THR A 199 -15.02 0.19 9.74
CA THR A 199 -16.41 -0.23 10.06
C THR A 199 -16.79 -1.60 9.50
N GLY A 200 -16.08 -2.09 8.49
CA GLY A 200 -16.41 -3.29 7.71
C GLY A 200 -17.49 -3.05 6.66
N GLU A 201 -17.97 -1.82 6.49
CA GLU A 201 -19.02 -1.50 5.53
C GLU A 201 -18.55 -1.71 4.10
N ILE A 202 -19.33 -2.47 3.34
CA ILE A 202 -19.08 -2.78 1.93
C ILE A 202 -20.08 -2.01 1.09
N VAL A 203 -19.57 -1.23 0.14
CA VAL A 203 -20.38 -0.54 -0.86
C VAL A 203 -20.02 -1.08 -2.23
N ALA A 204 -20.90 -1.90 -2.79
CA ALA A 204 -20.75 -2.46 -4.12
C ALA A 204 -21.13 -1.43 -5.20
N ASN A 205 -20.42 -1.45 -6.32
CA ASN A 205 -20.75 -0.62 -7.47
C ASN A 205 -21.79 -1.30 -8.37
N SER A 206 -22.93 -0.65 -8.60
CA SER A 206 -23.97 -1.18 -9.50
C SER A 206 -23.56 -1.23 -10.96
N ALA A 207 -22.54 -0.45 -11.36
CA ALA A 207 -22.01 -0.44 -12.72
C ALA A 207 -20.91 -1.51 -12.95
N PHE A 208 -20.54 -2.26 -11.91
CA PHE A 208 -19.46 -3.24 -12.00
C PHE A 208 -19.74 -4.31 -13.05
N ASN A 209 -18.82 -4.45 -14.00
CA ASN A 209 -18.79 -5.48 -15.02
C ASN A 209 -17.32 -5.83 -15.31
N PRO A 210 -16.80 -6.93 -14.72
CA PRO A 210 -15.39 -7.31 -14.88
C PRO A 210 -15.03 -7.73 -16.32
N ASP A 211 -16.03 -8.12 -17.12
CA ASP A 211 -15.89 -8.50 -18.53
C ASP A 211 -16.07 -7.31 -19.50
N PHE A 212 -16.14 -6.08 -18.98
CA PHE A 212 -16.23 -4.88 -19.81
C PHE A 212 -15.06 -4.77 -20.79
N ASP A 213 -15.37 -4.42 -22.05
CA ASP A 213 -14.40 -4.25 -23.12
C ASP A 213 -14.44 -2.80 -23.64
N PRO A 214 -13.46 -1.97 -23.26
CA PRO A 214 -13.39 -0.57 -23.67
C PRO A 214 -13.24 -0.33 -25.16
N GLN A 215 -12.82 -1.34 -25.95
CA GLN A 215 -12.62 -1.20 -27.40
C GLN A 215 -13.87 -1.51 -28.23
N THR A 216 -14.96 -1.95 -27.60
CA THR A 216 -16.23 -2.27 -28.27
C THR A 216 -17.31 -1.19 -28.13
N VAL A 217 -17.00 -0.10 -27.42
CA VAL A 217 -17.87 1.06 -27.19
C VAL A 217 -17.41 2.22 -28.06
#